data_AF-A0AAD9MRR9-F1
#
_entry.id   AF-A0AAD9MRR9-F1
#
_cell.length_a   1.000
_cell.length_b   1.000
_cell.length_c   1.000
_cell.angle_alpha   90.00
_cell.angle_beta   90.00
_cell.angle_gamma   90.00
#
_symmetry.space_group_name_H-M   'P 1'
#
loop_
_entity.id
_entity.type
_entity.pdbx_description
1 polymer ?
#
loop_
_entity_poly.entity_id
_entity_poly.type
_entity_poly.pdbx_seq_one_letter_code
_entity_poly.pdbx_strand_id
1 'polypeptide(L)'
;MKDRYLYITILRDPNTRYISEFKHVQRGATWKAARLQCDGRQASLEEVPFCFDEVDDPISAPTLVRLHDLISSAVDHRFIAPGIKPRPGFVSADWSGVSLDDFMKCPHNLANNRQARMLANLTLSGCYKNGAMSPEMRHDIMLKSAKENLRRMAFFGLTEYQQESQYLFERTFGVKFRRDFFQYNHTHASEAGISHRQQRQILKLNELDVDLYQFAKDLFSQRLQKTLREDTKIRINDIVHGRHYDETARRGTMSDDDQSKDLDKRLNLLINSARRHEEYEEGDEDDADDDDEYNHRIANQKKYSP
;
A
#
# COMPACT_ATOMS: atom_id res chain seq x y z
N MET A 1 -15.90 -22.34 -22.45
CA MET A 1 -15.20 -21.05 -22.30
C MET A 1 -14.55 -21.03 -20.93
N LYS A 2 -13.27 -20.66 -20.83
CA LYS A 2 -12.58 -20.50 -19.54
C LYS A 2 -12.90 -19.09 -19.02
N ASP A 3 -13.27 -18.97 -17.75
CA ASP A 3 -13.56 -17.67 -17.16
C ASP A 3 -12.34 -16.74 -17.26
N ARG A 4 -12.59 -15.48 -17.64
CA ARG A 4 -11.57 -14.44 -17.73
C ARG A 4 -11.64 -13.57 -16.48
N TYR A 5 -10.63 -13.68 -15.62
CA TYR A 5 -10.50 -12.86 -14.43
C TYR A 5 -9.68 -11.61 -14.73
N LEU A 6 -10.21 -10.44 -14.35
CA LEU A 6 -9.55 -9.15 -14.49
C LEU A 6 -9.14 -8.66 -13.10
N TYR A 7 -7.83 -8.67 -12.84
CA TYR A 7 -7.28 -8.21 -11.57
C TYR A 7 -7.12 -6.69 -11.58
N ILE A 8 -7.51 -6.07 -10.47
CA ILE A 8 -7.33 -4.64 -10.21
C ILE A 8 -6.77 -4.40 -8.82
N THR A 9 -6.07 -3.29 -8.61
CA THR A 9 -5.59 -2.89 -7.28
C THR A 9 -5.48 -1.36 -7.14
N ILE A 10 -5.22 -0.87 -5.94
CA ILE A 10 -4.90 0.53 -5.66
C ILE A 10 -3.62 0.57 -4.82
N LEU A 11 -2.67 1.40 -5.21
CA LEU A 11 -1.44 1.65 -4.48
C LEU A 11 -1.46 3.03 -3.82
N ARG A 12 -0.53 3.21 -2.88
CA ARG A 12 -0.35 4.45 -2.14
C ARG A 12 1.13 4.66 -1.86
N ASP A 13 1.54 5.92 -1.76
CA ASP A 13 2.87 6.30 -1.32
C ASP A 13 3.28 5.50 -0.06
N PRO A 14 4.43 4.80 -0.06
CA PRO A 14 4.81 3.88 1.00
C PRO A 14 4.88 4.54 2.38
N ASN A 15 5.37 5.78 2.46
CA ASN A 15 5.47 6.50 3.71
C ASN A 15 4.08 6.80 4.29
N THR A 16 3.20 7.43 3.50
CA THR A 16 1.85 7.74 3.99
C THR A 16 1.02 6.48 4.24
N ARG A 17 1.21 5.42 3.44
CA ARG A 17 0.58 4.12 3.63
C ARG A 17 1.01 3.46 4.94
N TYR A 18 2.30 3.45 5.24
CA TYR A 18 2.85 2.87 6.46
C TYR A 18 2.33 3.59 7.71
N ILE A 19 2.37 4.93 7.71
CA ILE A 19 1.83 5.74 8.82
C ILE A 19 0.33 5.50 8.99
N SER A 20 -0.41 5.38 7.90
CA SER A 20 -1.85 5.07 7.94
C SER A 20 -2.12 3.70 8.55
N GLU A 21 -1.29 2.69 8.26
CA GLU A 21 -1.41 1.36 8.84
C GLU A 21 -1.06 1.38 10.33
N PHE A 22 0.05 2.01 10.71
CA PHE A 22 0.44 2.25 12.10
C PHE A 22 -0.73 2.85 12.90
N LYS A 23 -1.36 3.93 12.40
CA LYS A 23 -2.49 4.57 13.10
C LYS A 23 -3.71 3.65 13.22
N HIS A 24 -3.91 2.72 12.30
CA HIS A 24 -4.98 1.74 12.39
C HIS A 24 -4.66 0.67 13.43
N VAL A 25 -3.43 0.18 13.45
CA VAL A 25 -2.93 -0.81 14.42
C VAL A 25 -2.93 -0.25 15.83
N GLN A 26 -2.50 1.01 16.00
CA GLN A 26 -2.58 1.75 17.26
C GLN A 26 -4.01 1.83 17.82
N ARG A 27 -5.04 1.68 16.97
CA ARG A 27 -6.46 1.63 17.37
C ARG A 27 -7.04 0.21 17.43
N GLY A 28 -6.22 -0.83 17.34
CA GLY A 28 -6.61 -2.24 17.54
C GLY A 28 -6.73 -3.09 16.27
N ALA A 29 -6.35 -2.58 15.09
CA ALA A 29 -6.29 -3.44 13.91
C ALA A 29 -5.12 -4.44 13.99
N THR A 30 -5.38 -5.70 13.63
CA THR A 30 -4.36 -6.76 13.60
C THR A 30 -4.31 -7.53 12.28
N TRP A 31 -5.47 -7.70 11.64
CA TRP A 31 -5.66 -8.63 10.50
C TRP A 31 -5.18 -10.07 10.79
N LYS A 32 -5.15 -10.51 12.06
CA LYS A 32 -4.60 -11.81 12.48
C LYS A 32 -5.29 -13.04 11.87
N ALA A 33 -6.52 -12.88 11.35
CA ALA A 33 -7.23 -13.92 10.62
C ALA A 33 -6.76 -14.13 9.15
N ALA A 34 -5.77 -13.36 8.67
CA ALA A 34 -5.22 -13.53 7.34
C ALA A 34 -4.52 -14.90 7.21
N ARG A 35 -4.92 -15.68 6.19
CA ARG A 35 -4.39 -17.05 5.99
C ARG A 35 -2.95 -17.11 5.51
N LEU A 36 -2.43 -16.04 4.89
CA LEU A 36 -1.08 -15.99 4.33
C LEU A 36 -0.74 -17.25 3.47
N GLN A 37 -1.71 -17.67 2.65
CA GLN A 37 -1.61 -18.92 1.91
C GLN A 37 -0.59 -18.81 0.77
N CYS A 38 0.36 -19.74 0.73
CA CYS A 38 1.40 -19.82 -0.29
C CYS A 38 1.80 -21.28 -0.50
N ASP A 39 1.96 -21.69 -1.76
CA ASP A 39 2.33 -23.07 -2.13
C ASP A 39 1.41 -24.13 -1.48
N GLY A 40 0.09 -23.87 -1.52
CA GLY A 40 -0.94 -24.78 -1.01
C GLY A 40 -1.13 -24.81 0.51
N ARG A 41 -0.30 -24.13 1.30
CA ARG A 41 -0.37 -24.13 2.78
C ARG A 41 -0.45 -22.73 3.39
N GLN A 42 -0.90 -22.66 4.63
CA GLN A 42 -0.87 -21.44 5.46
C GLN A 42 0.50 -21.28 6.12
N ALA A 43 0.97 -20.04 6.27
CA ALA A 43 2.16 -19.73 7.05
C ALA A 43 1.96 -20.04 8.53
N SER A 44 2.99 -20.58 9.18
CA SER A 44 2.99 -20.84 10.63
C SER A 44 3.41 -19.59 11.43
N LEU A 45 3.17 -19.60 12.76
CA LEU A 45 3.66 -18.56 13.67
C LEU A 45 5.19 -18.57 13.83
N GLU A 46 5.85 -19.70 13.53
CA GLU A 46 7.31 -19.76 13.47
C GLU A 46 7.86 -19.00 12.24
N GLU A 47 7.12 -19.01 11.14
CA GLU A 47 7.47 -18.30 9.91
C GLU A 47 7.10 -16.82 9.96
N VAL A 48 5.93 -16.50 10.54
CA VAL A 48 5.39 -15.15 10.65
C VAL A 48 4.86 -14.93 12.07
N PRO A 49 5.74 -14.64 13.05
CA PRO A 49 5.31 -14.37 14.41
C PRO A 49 4.60 -13.02 14.50
N PHE A 50 3.72 -12.88 15.49
CA PHE A 50 3.09 -11.60 15.79
C PHE A 50 4.10 -10.63 16.41
N CYS A 51 3.85 -9.33 16.21
CA CYS A 51 4.59 -8.25 16.87
C CYS A 51 3.97 -7.84 18.21
N PHE A 52 2.92 -8.53 18.64
CA PHE A 52 2.22 -8.33 19.89
C PHE A 52 1.95 -9.69 20.52
N ASP A 53 1.83 -9.70 21.84
CA ASP A 53 1.55 -10.93 22.57
C ASP A 53 0.09 -11.36 22.33
N GLU A 54 -0.13 -12.62 21.98
CA GLU A 54 -1.48 -13.17 22.04
C GLU A 54 -1.82 -13.45 23.50
N VAL A 55 -2.95 -12.91 23.97
CA VAL A 55 -3.55 -13.41 25.20
C VAL A 55 -4.14 -14.77 24.84
N ASP A 56 -3.70 -15.82 25.52
CA ASP A 56 -4.38 -17.11 25.50
C ASP A 56 -5.84 -16.89 25.90
N ASP A 57 -6.74 -16.88 24.92
CA ASP A 57 -8.17 -16.77 25.16
C ASP A 57 -8.59 -18.07 25.88
N PRO A 58 -9.02 -18.04 27.16
CA PRO A 58 -9.29 -19.26 27.93
C PRO A 58 -10.41 -20.14 27.37
N ILE A 59 -11.09 -19.67 26.31
CA ILE A 59 -12.29 -20.29 25.75
C ILE A 59 -11.95 -21.34 24.66
N SER A 60 -10.68 -21.44 24.22
CA SER A 60 -10.29 -22.41 23.19
C SER A 60 -9.74 -23.75 23.73
N ALA A 61 -9.50 -23.86 25.04
CA ALA A 61 -9.14 -25.14 25.65
C ALA A 61 -10.43 -25.92 26.00
N PRO A 62 -10.60 -27.19 25.61
CA PRO A 62 -11.67 -28.04 26.11
C PRO A 62 -11.32 -28.48 27.54
N THR A 63 -11.34 -27.53 28.48
CA THR A 63 -11.10 -27.82 29.89
C THR A 63 -12.45 -27.98 30.56
N LEU A 64 -12.77 -29.20 30.97
CA LEU A 64 -13.83 -29.49 31.93
C LEU A 64 -13.54 -28.75 33.24
N VAL A 65 -13.97 -27.50 33.36
CA VAL A 65 -13.97 -26.78 34.63
C VAL A 65 -15.25 -27.16 35.37
N ARG A 66 -15.11 -27.68 36.59
CA ARG A 66 -16.23 -28.05 37.45
C ARG A 66 -17.03 -26.79 37.80
N LEU A 67 -18.36 -26.91 37.74
CA LEU A 67 -19.35 -25.84 37.98
C LEU A 67 -19.21 -25.10 39.33
N HIS A 68 -18.34 -25.56 40.23
CA HIS A 68 -18.15 -24.98 41.55
C HIS A 68 -17.26 -23.72 41.57
N ASP A 69 -16.42 -23.49 40.55
CA ASP A 69 -15.46 -22.36 40.57
C ASP A 69 -16.01 -21.05 39.96
N LEU A 70 -17.25 -21.06 39.46
CA LEU A 70 -17.88 -19.92 38.77
C LEU A 70 -18.64 -18.93 39.67
N ILE A 71 -18.66 -19.11 41.00
CA ILE A 71 -19.51 -18.30 41.89
C ILE A 71 -18.75 -17.12 42.56
N SER A 72 -17.43 -16.96 42.40
CA SER A 72 -16.69 -15.91 43.12
C SER A 72 -16.32 -14.63 42.35
N SER A 73 -16.69 -14.42 41.08
CA SER A 73 -16.27 -13.20 40.35
C SER A 73 -17.38 -12.31 39.80
N ALA A 74 -18.64 -12.52 40.16
CA ALA A 74 -19.75 -11.72 39.65
C ALA A 74 -20.09 -10.52 40.55
N VAL A 75 -19.18 -9.54 40.71
CA VAL A 75 -19.54 -8.17 41.13
C VAL A 75 -18.51 -7.18 40.58
N ASP A 76 -18.86 -6.42 39.53
CA ASP A 76 -19.02 -4.96 39.56
C ASP A 76 -18.95 -4.39 38.13
N HIS A 77 -20.11 -4.23 37.49
CA HIS A 77 -20.26 -3.41 36.30
C HIS A 77 -20.46 -1.97 36.76
N ARG A 78 -19.40 -1.14 36.75
CA ARG A 78 -19.56 0.31 36.91
C ARG A 78 -18.35 1.12 36.41
N PHE A 79 -18.64 2.04 35.49
CA PHE A 79 -17.88 3.23 35.07
C PHE A 79 -16.62 3.06 34.21
N ILE A 80 -16.75 3.42 32.91
CA ILE A 80 -15.63 3.88 32.09
C ILE A 80 -15.60 5.41 32.19
N ALA A 81 -14.62 5.93 32.93
CA ALA A 81 -14.22 7.34 32.88
C ALA A 81 -12.85 7.43 32.16
N PRO A 82 -12.59 8.48 31.36
CA PRO A 82 -11.34 8.62 30.62
C PRO A 82 -10.21 9.05 31.56
N GLY A 83 -9.10 8.30 31.59
CA GLY A 83 -7.88 8.69 32.31
C GLY A 83 -7.20 7.63 33.18
N ILE A 84 -7.64 6.37 33.19
CA ILE A 84 -6.98 5.30 33.96
C ILE A 84 -5.84 4.70 33.13
N LYS A 85 -4.60 4.79 33.64
CA LYS A 85 -3.45 4.04 33.11
C LYS A 85 -3.75 2.53 33.17
N PRO A 86 -3.40 1.73 32.14
CA PRO A 86 -3.70 0.30 32.14
C PRO A 86 -3.13 -0.39 33.39
N ARG A 87 -3.90 -1.31 33.96
CA ARG A 87 -3.47 -2.13 35.10
C ARG A 87 -2.22 -2.94 34.69
N PRO A 88 -1.21 -3.08 35.56
CA PRO A 88 -0.09 -3.97 35.28
C PRO A 88 -0.62 -5.42 35.26
N GLY A 89 -0.56 -6.06 34.08
CA GLY A 89 -0.92 -7.47 33.92
C GLY A 89 -2.09 -7.79 32.98
N PHE A 90 -2.69 -6.81 32.30
CA PHE A 90 -3.61 -7.09 31.19
C PHE A 90 -2.87 -6.96 29.86
N VAL A 91 -2.40 -8.09 29.33
CA VAL A 91 -1.82 -8.19 27.99
C VAL A 91 -2.96 -7.93 26.99
N SER A 92 -2.76 -7.10 25.96
CA SER A 92 -3.78 -6.86 24.93
C SER A 92 -3.72 -7.94 23.86
N ALA A 93 -4.87 -8.47 23.42
CA ALA A 93 -4.94 -9.47 22.33
C ALA A 93 -4.69 -8.88 20.92
N ASP A 94 -4.15 -7.67 20.88
CA ASP A 94 -3.84 -6.83 19.75
C ASP A 94 -2.69 -5.87 20.09
N TRP A 95 -2.33 -5.01 19.15
CA TRP A 95 -1.23 -4.04 19.30
C TRP A 95 -1.73 -2.61 19.56
N SER A 96 -2.88 -2.47 20.23
CA SER A 96 -3.46 -1.17 20.57
C SER A 96 -2.50 -0.31 21.40
N GLY A 97 -2.47 0.99 21.11
CA GLY A 97 -1.62 1.94 21.84
C GLY A 97 -0.13 1.87 21.52
N VAL A 98 0.31 0.99 20.60
CA VAL A 98 1.71 0.92 20.17
C VAL A 98 2.26 2.28 19.74
N SER A 99 3.51 2.57 20.11
CA SER A 99 4.24 3.75 19.63
C SER A 99 4.73 3.55 18.20
N LEU A 100 5.02 4.61 17.45
CA LEU A 100 5.58 4.44 16.10
C LEU A 100 6.94 3.75 16.15
N ASP A 101 7.77 4.06 17.15
CA ASP A 101 9.11 3.50 17.28
C ASP A 101 9.04 1.99 17.56
N ASP A 102 8.13 1.53 18.44
CA ASP A 102 7.92 0.09 18.68
C ASP A 102 7.33 -0.61 17.45
N PHE A 103 6.44 0.07 16.72
CA PHE A 103 5.87 -0.45 15.48
C PHE A 103 6.95 -0.70 14.42
N MET A 104 7.91 0.22 14.29
CA MET A 104 9.04 0.11 13.38
C MET A 104 10.08 -0.93 13.83
N LYS A 105 10.23 -1.13 15.15
CA LYS A 105 11.24 -2.01 15.74
C LYS A 105 10.97 -3.50 15.54
N CYS A 106 9.71 -3.90 15.34
CA CYS A 106 9.39 -5.31 15.11
C CYS A 106 9.87 -5.79 13.72
N PRO A 107 10.81 -6.76 13.64
CA PRO A 107 11.35 -7.22 12.35
C PRO A 107 10.33 -7.99 11.50
N HIS A 108 9.32 -8.60 12.12
CA HIS A 108 8.29 -9.39 11.44
C HIS A 108 7.02 -8.58 11.12
N ASN A 109 7.07 -7.24 11.28
CA ASN A 109 5.92 -6.39 11.01
C ASN A 109 5.49 -6.49 9.54
N LEU A 110 4.30 -7.04 9.30
CA LEU A 110 3.72 -7.19 7.97
C LEU A 110 3.38 -5.85 7.29
N ALA A 111 3.48 -4.73 8.00
CA ALA A 111 3.44 -3.41 7.36
C ALA A 111 4.67 -3.16 6.49
N ASN A 112 5.83 -3.74 6.80
CA ASN A 112 7.06 -3.56 6.02
C ASN A 112 6.91 -4.18 4.63
N ASN A 113 7.19 -3.40 3.58
CA ASN A 113 7.13 -3.82 2.17
C ASN A 113 5.82 -4.54 1.80
N ARG A 114 4.69 -4.05 2.36
CA ARG A 114 3.38 -4.70 2.24
C ARG A 114 2.91 -4.76 0.79
N GLN A 115 3.07 -3.69 0.01
CA GLN A 115 2.57 -3.63 -1.36
C GLN A 115 3.33 -4.62 -2.25
N ALA A 116 4.67 -4.64 -2.16
CA ALA A 116 5.51 -5.59 -2.87
C ALA A 116 5.20 -7.03 -2.48
N ARG A 117 5.09 -7.32 -1.17
CA ARG A 117 4.76 -8.67 -0.69
C ARG A 117 3.41 -9.16 -1.16
N MET A 118 2.39 -8.30 -1.15
CA MET A 118 1.02 -8.68 -1.56
C MET A 118 0.83 -8.80 -3.07
N LEU A 119 1.69 -8.15 -3.86
CA LEU A 119 1.64 -8.21 -5.33
C LEU A 119 2.58 -9.26 -5.92
N ALA A 120 3.62 -9.68 -5.21
CA ALA A 120 4.56 -10.69 -5.66
C ALA A 120 3.97 -12.11 -5.63
N ASN A 121 4.46 -12.97 -6.53
CA ASN A 121 4.31 -14.41 -6.39
C ASN A 121 5.35 -14.92 -5.38
N LEU A 122 4.93 -15.07 -4.12
CA LEU A 122 5.82 -15.48 -3.03
C LEU A 122 6.36 -16.90 -3.17
N THR A 123 5.80 -17.76 -4.03
CA THR A 123 6.38 -19.09 -4.29
C THR A 123 7.79 -18.99 -4.87
N LEU A 124 8.08 -17.92 -5.62
CA LEU A 124 9.39 -17.67 -6.21
C LEU A 124 10.45 -17.32 -5.15
N SER A 125 10.04 -16.81 -3.99
CA SER A 125 10.92 -16.39 -2.91
C SER A 125 10.95 -17.36 -1.73
N GLY A 126 10.37 -18.55 -1.86
CA GLY A 126 10.29 -19.55 -0.78
C GLY A 126 9.15 -19.31 0.21
N CYS A 127 8.08 -18.61 -0.21
CA CYS A 127 6.93 -18.25 0.61
C CYS A 127 7.34 -17.45 1.86
N TYR A 128 6.95 -17.90 3.05
CA TYR A 128 7.30 -17.29 4.33
C TYR A 128 8.42 -18.04 5.06
N LYS A 129 9.07 -19.00 4.40
CA LYS A 129 10.14 -19.79 5.02
C LYS A 129 11.37 -18.92 5.28
N ASN A 130 11.84 -18.91 6.51
CA ASN A 130 13.12 -18.32 6.87
C ASN A 130 14.26 -19.13 6.25
N GLY A 131 15.32 -18.45 5.79
CA GLY A 131 16.54 -19.10 5.29
C GLY A 131 16.42 -19.83 3.94
N ALA A 132 15.30 -19.68 3.21
CA ALA A 132 15.16 -20.29 1.87
C ALA A 132 16.17 -19.73 0.84
N MET A 133 16.60 -18.48 1.04
CA MET A 133 17.60 -17.76 0.24
C MET A 133 18.10 -16.56 1.05
N SER A 134 19.10 -15.85 0.52
CA SER A 134 19.58 -14.60 1.14
C SER A 134 18.50 -13.51 1.10
N PRO A 135 18.48 -12.58 2.07
CA PRO A 135 17.53 -11.45 2.08
C PRO A 135 17.57 -10.65 0.77
N GLU A 136 18.76 -10.43 0.22
CA GLU A 136 18.98 -9.65 -1.01
C GLU A 136 18.34 -10.32 -2.22
N MET A 137 18.58 -11.63 -2.37
CA MET A 137 18.00 -12.42 -3.44
C MET A 137 16.47 -12.47 -3.31
N ARG A 138 15.98 -12.61 -2.08
CA ARG A 138 14.55 -12.58 -1.78
C ARG A 138 13.91 -11.25 -2.17
N HIS A 139 14.56 -10.14 -1.83
CA HIS A 139 14.11 -8.78 -2.15
C HIS A 139 14.01 -8.56 -3.66
N ASP A 140 15.04 -8.92 -4.43
CA ASP A 140 15.06 -8.77 -5.89
C ASP A 140 13.94 -9.58 -6.56
N ILE A 141 13.78 -10.86 -6.17
CA ILE A 141 12.73 -11.74 -6.70
C ILE A 141 11.34 -11.18 -6.40
N MET A 142 11.11 -10.74 -5.16
CA MET A 142 9.82 -10.19 -4.75
C MET A 142 9.49 -8.90 -5.51
N LEU A 143 10.43 -7.96 -5.61
CA LEU A 143 10.22 -6.70 -6.30
C LEU A 143 9.97 -6.92 -7.80
N LYS A 144 10.79 -7.75 -8.45
CA LYS A 144 10.63 -8.10 -9.87
C LYS A 144 9.28 -8.75 -10.14
N SER A 145 8.87 -9.69 -9.28
CA SER A 145 7.57 -10.34 -9.42
C SER A 145 6.40 -9.36 -9.20
N ALA A 146 6.49 -8.47 -8.21
CA ALA A 146 5.46 -7.47 -7.96
C ALA A 146 5.29 -6.50 -9.13
N LYS A 147 6.40 -5.99 -9.69
CA LYS A 147 6.40 -5.10 -10.88
C LYS A 147 5.75 -5.81 -12.08
N GLU A 148 6.08 -7.07 -12.32
CA GLU A 148 5.50 -7.83 -13.44
C GLU A 148 4.00 -8.11 -13.26
N ASN A 149 3.60 -8.50 -12.05
CA ASN A 149 2.18 -8.75 -11.76
C ASN A 149 1.36 -7.46 -11.88
N LEU A 150 1.86 -6.34 -11.34
CA LEU A 150 1.21 -5.03 -11.47
C LEU A 150 1.08 -4.61 -12.93
N ARG A 151 2.13 -4.82 -13.75
CA ARG A 151 2.12 -4.53 -15.18
C ARG A 151 1.03 -5.31 -15.93
N ARG A 152 0.74 -6.55 -15.51
CA ARG A 152 -0.26 -7.43 -16.14
C ARG A 152 -1.68 -7.19 -15.67
N MET A 153 -1.89 -6.52 -14.54
CA MET A 153 -3.24 -6.20 -14.07
C MET A 153 -3.99 -5.36 -15.10
N ALA A 154 -5.29 -5.63 -15.22
CA ALA A 154 -6.17 -4.91 -16.12
C ALA A 154 -6.17 -3.41 -15.79
N PHE A 155 -6.16 -3.08 -14.50
CA PHE A 155 -6.10 -1.72 -14.01
C PHE A 155 -5.39 -1.65 -12.66
N PHE A 156 -4.73 -0.52 -12.37
CA PHE A 156 -4.44 -0.14 -11.00
C PHE A 156 -4.56 1.38 -10.85
N GLY A 157 -4.96 1.83 -9.67
CA GLY A 157 -5.06 3.24 -9.31
C GLY A 157 -4.00 3.65 -8.30
N LEU A 158 -3.85 4.96 -8.11
CA LEU A 158 -2.98 5.56 -7.09
C LEU A 158 -3.83 6.47 -6.20
N THR A 159 -3.65 6.36 -4.89
CA THR A 159 -4.48 7.08 -3.90
C THR A 159 -4.34 8.60 -4.00
N GLU A 160 -3.19 9.06 -4.46
CA GLU A 160 -2.80 10.45 -4.67
C GLU A 160 -3.36 11.04 -5.97
N TYR A 161 -3.94 10.20 -6.84
CA TYR A 161 -4.40 10.55 -8.19
C TYR A 161 -5.80 9.96 -8.45
N GLN A 162 -6.77 10.30 -7.62
CA GLN A 162 -8.09 9.64 -7.62
C GLN A 162 -8.90 9.95 -8.88
N GLN A 163 -8.85 11.18 -9.39
CA GLN A 163 -9.58 11.58 -10.60
C GLN A 163 -8.96 10.98 -11.87
N GLU A 164 -7.62 10.93 -11.93
CA GLU A 164 -6.89 10.23 -12.98
C GLU A 164 -7.18 8.74 -12.94
N SER A 165 -7.26 8.16 -11.74
CA SER A 165 -7.61 6.75 -11.54
C SER A 165 -9.03 6.46 -12.00
N GLN A 166 -10.00 7.34 -11.70
CA GLN A 166 -11.36 7.26 -12.23
C GLN A 166 -11.34 7.29 -13.76
N TYR A 167 -10.69 8.29 -14.35
CA TYR A 167 -10.60 8.44 -15.81
C TYR A 167 -10.05 7.17 -16.46
N LEU A 168 -8.91 6.67 -15.99
CA LEU A 168 -8.26 5.49 -16.55
C LEU A 168 -9.12 4.22 -16.35
N PHE A 169 -9.79 4.07 -15.21
CA PHE A 169 -10.69 2.94 -14.96
C PHE A 169 -11.87 2.93 -15.95
N GLU A 170 -12.54 4.07 -16.11
CA GLU A 170 -13.68 4.22 -17.01
C GLU A 170 -13.32 3.86 -18.45
N ARG A 171 -12.14 4.28 -18.93
CA ARG A 171 -11.66 3.94 -20.28
C ARG A 171 -11.22 2.49 -20.40
N THR A 172 -10.60 1.93 -19.35
CA THR A 172 -10.15 0.53 -19.34
C THR A 172 -11.33 -0.44 -19.48
N PHE A 173 -12.46 -0.14 -18.84
CA PHE A 173 -13.61 -1.05 -18.77
C PHE A 173 -14.82 -0.59 -19.59
N GLY A 174 -14.78 0.60 -20.21
CA GLY A 174 -15.91 1.17 -20.94
C GLY A 174 -17.11 1.47 -20.04
N VAL A 175 -16.86 1.88 -18.79
CA VAL A 175 -17.89 2.19 -17.79
C VAL A 175 -17.82 3.65 -17.36
N LYS A 176 -18.84 4.13 -16.64
CA LYS A 176 -18.87 5.46 -16.02
C LYS A 176 -19.31 5.36 -14.57
N PHE A 177 -18.62 6.06 -13.69
CA PHE A 177 -19.07 6.20 -12.31
C PHE A 177 -20.25 7.18 -12.27
N ARG A 178 -21.17 6.95 -11.32
CA ARG A 178 -22.32 7.86 -11.11
C ARG A 178 -21.94 9.17 -10.45
N ARG A 179 -20.81 9.18 -9.73
CA ARG A 179 -20.26 10.33 -9.01
C ARG A 179 -18.78 10.41 -9.31
N ASP A 180 -18.32 11.62 -9.56
CA ASP A 180 -16.91 11.88 -9.75
C ASP A 180 -16.13 11.70 -8.45
N PHE A 181 -14.89 11.28 -8.61
CA PHE A 181 -13.95 11.16 -7.51
C PHE A 181 -13.45 12.56 -7.17
N PHE A 182 -13.21 12.80 -5.88
CA PHE A 182 -12.63 14.02 -5.37
C PHE A 182 -11.35 13.67 -4.63
N GLN A 183 -10.29 14.45 -4.84
CA GLN A 183 -9.02 14.20 -4.21
C GLN A 183 -9.07 14.58 -2.72
N TYR A 184 -8.94 13.58 -1.84
CA TYR A 184 -8.85 13.80 -0.39
C TYR A 184 -7.41 13.63 0.10
N ASN A 185 -6.68 14.75 0.19
CA ASN A 185 -5.27 14.75 0.62
C ASN A 185 -5.10 14.72 2.15
N HIS A 186 -6.12 15.12 2.91
CA HIS A 186 -6.11 15.03 4.37
C HIS A 186 -6.34 13.59 4.78
N THR A 187 -5.30 12.95 5.32
CA THR A 187 -5.41 11.60 5.87
C THR A 187 -4.83 11.58 7.27
N HIS A 188 -5.21 10.60 8.09
CA HIS A 188 -4.61 10.42 9.43
C HIS A 188 -3.07 10.33 9.42
N ALA A 189 -2.46 10.05 8.26
CA ALA A 189 -1.01 10.08 8.09
C ALA A 189 -0.41 11.49 8.13
N SER A 190 -1.08 12.50 7.56
CA SER A 190 -0.60 13.89 7.56
C SER A 190 -0.68 14.56 8.94
N GLU A 191 -1.49 14.02 9.85
CA GLU A 191 -1.72 14.58 11.19
C GLU A 191 -0.86 13.92 12.27
N ALA A 192 -0.04 12.92 11.92
CA ALA A 192 0.61 12.06 12.90
C ALA A 192 1.82 12.70 13.61
N GLY A 193 2.28 13.89 13.21
CA GLY A 193 3.40 14.59 13.84
C GLY A 193 4.73 13.83 13.72
N ILE A 194 5.01 13.25 12.55
CA ILE A 194 6.17 12.39 12.32
C ILE A 194 7.42 13.23 12.05
N SER A 195 8.51 12.92 12.75
CA SER A 195 9.81 13.57 12.53
C SER A 195 10.48 13.12 11.22
N HIS A 196 11.36 13.95 10.64
CA HIS A 196 12.13 13.55 9.45
C HIS A 196 12.99 12.30 9.67
N ARG A 197 13.53 12.11 10.89
CA ARG A 197 14.26 10.88 11.26
C ARG A 197 13.38 9.64 11.14
N GLN A 198 12.17 9.69 11.71
CA GLN A 198 11.21 8.58 11.61
C GLN A 198 10.76 8.36 10.17
N GLN A 199 10.55 9.42 9.40
CA GLN A 199 10.21 9.32 7.98
C GLN A 199 11.30 8.58 7.18
N ARG A 200 12.59 8.90 7.39
CA ARG A 200 13.71 8.16 6.77
C ARG A 200 13.73 6.69 7.17
N GLN A 201 13.48 6.38 8.44
CA GLN A 201 13.39 4.99 8.91
C GLN A 201 12.22 4.23 8.27
N ILE A 202 11.06 4.87 8.12
CA ILE A 202 9.90 4.28 7.44
C ILE A 202 10.26 3.96 5.99
N LEU A 203 10.93 4.88 5.28
CA LEU A 203 11.36 4.64 3.90
C LEU A 203 12.35 3.46 3.81
N LYS A 204 13.33 3.38 4.72
CA LYS A 204 14.28 2.25 4.79
C LYS A 204 13.57 0.90 5.04
N LEU A 205 12.58 0.86 5.94
CA LEU A 205 11.76 -0.34 6.19
C LEU A 205 10.86 -0.74 5.00
N ASN A 206 10.63 0.18 4.07
CA ASN A 206 9.72 0.00 2.94
C ASN A 206 10.44 0.20 1.58
N GLU A 207 11.74 -0.12 1.50
CA GLU A 207 12.55 0.08 0.29
C GLU A 207 11.94 -0.55 -0.98
N LEU A 208 11.39 -1.76 -0.89
CA LEU A 208 10.77 -2.44 -2.04
C LEU A 208 9.46 -1.78 -2.43
N ASP A 209 8.71 -1.27 -1.45
CA ASP A 209 7.49 -0.52 -1.70
C ASP A 209 7.82 0.84 -2.35
N VAL A 210 8.93 1.49 -1.99
CA VAL A 210 9.42 2.73 -2.63
C VAL A 210 9.72 2.47 -4.11
N ASP A 211 10.52 1.45 -4.40
CA ASP A 211 10.87 1.08 -5.78
C ASP A 211 9.66 0.63 -6.60
N LEU A 212 8.74 -0.11 -5.98
CA LEU A 212 7.51 -0.55 -6.63
C LEU A 212 6.58 0.62 -6.91
N TYR A 213 6.45 1.56 -5.96
CA TYR A 213 5.56 2.71 -6.10
C TYR A 213 6.09 3.69 -7.15
N GLN A 214 7.40 3.90 -7.23
CA GLN A 214 8.00 4.70 -8.30
C GLN A 214 7.74 4.07 -9.68
N PHE A 215 7.98 2.76 -9.81
CA PHE A 215 7.61 2.01 -11.02
C PHE A 215 6.11 2.14 -11.36
N ALA A 216 5.24 2.06 -10.34
CA ALA A 216 3.81 2.18 -10.51
C ALA A 216 3.40 3.58 -11.00
N LYS A 217 4.00 4.65 -10.46
CA LYS A 217 3.78 6.03 -10.92
C LYS A 217 4.16 6.20 -12.38
N ASP A 218 5.31 5.67 -12.79
CA ASP A 218 5.78 5.79 -14.18
C ASP A 218 4.85 5.04 -15.14
N LEU A 219 4.51 3.79 -14.81
CA LEU A 219 3.59 2.99 -15.61
C LEU A 219 2.18 3.60 -15.66
N PHE A 220 1.69 4.13 -14.54
CA PHE A 220 0.41 4.83 -14.47
C PHE A 220 0.40 6.07 -15.36
N SER A 221 1.44 6.89 -15.30
CA SER A 221 1.61 8.09 -16.14
C SER A 221 1.61 7.74 -17.62
N GLN A 222 2.33 6.68 -18.01
CA GLN A 222 2.36 6.20 -19.40
C GLN A 222 0.98 5.73 -19.87
N ARG A 223 0.27 4.96 -19.04
CA ARG A 223 -1.10 4.50 -19.34
C ARG A 223 -2.08 5.65 -19.48
N LEU A 224 -2.02 6.62 -18.58
CA LEU A 224 -2.86 7.81 -18.61
C LEU A 224 -2.59 8.64 -19.86
N GLN A 225 -1.31 8.93 -20.15
CA GLN A 225 -0.91 9.69 -21.33
C GLN A 225 -1.35 9.02 -22.64
N LYS A 226 -1.18 7.69 -22.75
CA LYS A 226 -1.64 6.93 -23.91
C LYS A 226 -3.15 7.08 -24.10
N THR A 227 -3.91 6.90 -23.02
CA THR A 227 -5.38 6.98 -23.05
C THR A 227 -5.86 8.38 -23.45
N LEU A 228 -5.26 9.44 -22.90
CA LEU A 228 -5.59 10.83 -23.26
C LEU A 228 -5.30 11.13 -24.74
N ARG A 229 -4.18 10.65 -25.27
CA ARG A 229 -3.83 10.78 -26.69
C ARG A 229 -4.82 10.04 -27.60
N GLU A 230 -5.28 8.86 -27.20
CA GLU A 230 -6.29 8.09 -27.92
C GLU A 230 -7.65 8.82 -27.94
N ASP A 231 -8.11 9.31 -26.78
CA ASP A 231 -9.34 10.11 -26.68
C ASP A 231 -9.25 11.38 -27.53
N THR A 232 -8.11 12.07 -27.53
CA THR A 232 -7.92 13.29 -28.36
C THR A 232 -8.01 12.97 -29.85
N LYS A 233 -7.41 11.86 -30.31
CA LYS A 233 -7.49 11.42 -31.71
C LYS A 233 -8.93 11.12 -32.13
N ILE A 234 -9.69 10.45 -31.27
CA ILE A 234 -11.11 10.14 -31.53
C ILE A 234 -11.90 11.44 -31.70
N ARG A 235 -11.70 12.42 -30.81
CA ARG A 235 -12.38 13.72 -30.87
C ARG A 235 -12.06 14.50 -32.13
N ILE A 236 -10.78 14.61 -32.49
CA ILE A 236 -10.36 15.27 -33.74
C ILE A 236 -11.00 14.59 -34.95
N ASN A 237 -11.02 13.25 -34.97
CA ASN A 237 -11.61 12.50 -36.05
C ASN A 237 -13.13 12.74 -36.17
N ASP A 238 -13.84 12.85 -35.05
CA ASP A 238 -15.28 13.14 -35.05
C ASP A 238 -15.59 14.56 -35.55
N ILE A 239 -14.78 15.55 -35.15
CA ILE A 239 -14.86 16.93 -35.65
C ILE A 239 -14.64 16.97 -37.17
N VAL A 240 -13.60 16.31 -37.67
CA VAL A 240 -13.25 16.28 -39.10
C VAL A 240 -14.34 15.63 -39.94
N HIS A 241 -14.99 14.59 -39.42
CA HIS A 241 -16.00 13.83 -40.18
C HIS A 241 -17.45 14.29 -39.91
N GLY A 242 -17.64 15.42 -39.21
CA GLY A 242 -18.97 15.96 -38.91
C GLY A 242 -19.87 14.99 -38.12
N ARG A 243 -19.27 14.04 -37.39
CA ARG A 243 -20.03 13.13 -36.53
C ARG A 243 -20.39 13.92 -35.27
N HIS A 244 -21.68 14.15 -35.05
CA HIS A 244 -22.15 14.78 -33.82
C HIS A 244 -21.71 13.92 -32.63
N TYR A 245 -20.79 14.46 -31.83
CA TYR A 245 -20.37 13.86 -30.58
C TYR A 245 -21.59 13.88 -29.65
N ASP A 246 -22.16 12.71 -29.35
CA ASP A 246 -23.30 12.61 -28.45
C ASP A 246 -22.82 12.82 -27.00
N GLU A 247 -22.78 14.08 -26.58
CA GLU A 247 -22.51 14.48 -25.19
C GLU A 247 -23.55 13.90 -24.21
N THR A 248 -24.76 13.53 -24.68
CA THR A 248 -25.85 13.10 -23.79
C THR A 248 -25.69 11.67 -23.27
N ALA A 249 -24.84 10.85 -23.88
CA ALA A 249 -24.53 9.51 -23.42
C ALA A 249 -23.64 9.47 -22.16
N ARG A 250 -23.08 10.62 -21.72
CA ARG A 250 -22.12 10.70 -20.59
C ARG A 250 -22.51 11.82 -19.63
N ARG A 251 -23.45 11.52 -18.73
CA ARG A 251 -23.91 12.44 -17.67
C ARG A 251 -22.79 12.66 -16.64
N GLY A 252 -22.07 13.79 -16.72
CA GLY A 252 -21.04 14.25 -15.77
C GLY A 252 -21.06 15.78 -15.64
N THR A 253 -20.57 16.32 -14.52
CA THR A 253 -20.74 17.74 -14.13
C THR A 253 -19.72 18.71 -14.74
N MET A 254 -18.92 18.28 -15.71
CA MET A 254 -17.93 19.07 -16.44
C MET A 254 -17.81 18.53 -17.87
N SER A 255 -17.59 19.40 -18.87
CA SER A 255 -17.47 18.94 -20.26
C SER A 255 -16.26 18.00 -20.40
N ASP A 256 -16.36 16.97 -21.25
CA ASP A 256 -15.24 16.03 -21.52
C ASP A 256 -13.98 16.81 -22.00
N ASP A 257 -14.13 18.00 -22.59
CA ASP A 257 -13.03 18.90 -23.01
C ASP A 257 -12.30 19.53 -21.83
N ASP A 258 -13.06 20.06 -20.87
CA ASP A 258 -12.49 20.68 -19.68
C ASP A 258 -11.82 19.64 -18.78
N GLN A 259 -12.40 18.43 -18.69
CA GLN A 259 -11.80 17.31 -17.97
C GLN A 259 -10.49 16.85 -18.60
N SER A 260 -10.40 16.77 -19.94
CA SER A 260 -9.17 16.38 -20.62
C SER A 260 -8.03 17.39 -20.40
N LYS A 261 -8.33 18.70 -20.47
CA LYS A 261 -7.31 19.75 -20.28
C LYS A 261 -6.79 19.80 -18.84
N ASP A 262 -7.65 19.63 -17.84
CA ASP A 262 -7.23 19.54 -16.44
C ASP A 262 -6.34 18.30 -16.20
N LEU A 263 -6.73 17.16 -16.76
CA LEU A 263 -5.95 15.92 -16.67
C LEU A 263 -4.58 16.05 -17.33
N ASP A 264 -4.46 16.71 -18.48
CA ASP A 264 -3.16 16.97 -19.12
C ASP A 264 -2.25 17.84 -18.24
N LYS A 265 -2.80 18.88 -17.61
CA LYS A 265 -2.06 19.72 -16.67
C LYS A 265 -1.55 18.92 -15.48
N ARG A 266 -2.37 18.01 -14.94
CA ARG A 266 -2.04 17.17 -13.78
C ARG A 266 -1.07 16.05 -14.14
N LEU A 267 -1.19 15.48 -15.34
CA LEU A 267 -0.22 14.54 -15.89
C LEU A 267 1.16 15.18 -15.96
N ASN A 268 1.28 16.43 -16.41
CA ASN A 268 2.55 17.14 -16.43
C ASN A 268 3.15 17.30 -15.02
N LEU A 269 2.32 17.60 -14.01
CA LEU A 269 2.77 17.63 -12.61
C LEU A 269 3.24 16.27 -12.11
N LEU A 270 2.53 15.19 -12.45
CA LEU A 270 2.88 13.82 -12.10
C LEU A 270 4.23 13.42 -12.73
N ILE A 271 4.41 13.65 -14.03
CA ILE A 271 5.66 13.37 -14.76
C ILE A 271 6.83 14.15 -14.14
N ASN A 272 6.62 15.43 -13.82
CA ASN A 272 7.66 16.25 -13.19
C ASN A 272 7.97 15.80 -11.74
N SER A 273 6.98 15.26 -11.03
CA SER A 273 7.18 14.69 -9.69
C SER A 273 7.99 13.39 -9.71
N ALA A 274 7.88 12.60 -10.78
CA ALA A 274 8.69 11.39 -10.97
C ALA A 274 10.16 11.76 -11.25
N ARG A 275 10.40 12.82 -12.05
CA ARG A 275 11.76 13.31 -12.35
C ARG A 275 12.49 13.91 -11.13
N ARG A 276 11.79 14.61 -10.23
CA ARG A 276 12.43 15.23 -9.05
C ARG A 276 12.94 14.23 -8.01
N HIS A 277 12.46 13.00 -8.00
CA HIS A 277 12.98 11.97 -7.10
C HIS A 277 14.42 11.55 -7.45
N GLU A 278 14.90 11.83 -8.67
CA GLU A 278 16.31 11.63 -9.06
C GLU A 278 17.25 12.73 -8.52
N GLU A 279 16.74 13.91 -8.16
CA GLU A 279 17.54 15.04 -7.65
C GLU A 279 17.67 15.07 -6.11
N TYR A 280 16.78 14.38 -5.39
CA TYR A 280 16.85 14.29 -3.92
C TYR A 280 17.94 13.31 -3.42
N GLU A 281 18.61 12.57 -4.32
CA GLU A 281 19.77 11.73 -3.97
C GLU A 281 21.12 12.47 -4.04
N GLU A 282 21.18 13.67 -4.64
CA GLU A 282 22.41 14.48 -4.74
C GLU A 282 22.46 15.67 -3.76
N GLY A 283 21.44 15.85 -2.91
CA GLY A 283 21.21 17.10 -2.18
C GLY A 283 21.57 17.14 -0.69
N ASP A 284 21.85 16.03 -0.03
CA ASP A 284 22.07 15.97 1.43
C ASP A 284 23.32 15.16 1.78
N GLU A 285 24.52 15.70 1.50
CA GLU A 285 25.81 15.17 1.95
C GLU A 285 26.27 15.69 3.34
N ASP A 286 25.43 16.46 4.05
CA ASP A 286 25.90 17.20 5.25
C ASP A 286 25.57 16.54 6.62
N ASP A 287 24.97 15.35 6.67
CA ASP A 287 24.81 14.58 7.92
C ASP A 287 25.43 13.19 7.78
N ALA A 288 26.75 13.15 7.63
CA ALA A 288 27.55 11.93 7.75
C ALA A 288 27.60 11.47 9.20
N ASP A 289 26.84 10.42 9.53
CA ASP A 289 27.16 9.48 10.61
C ASP A 289 26.59 8.09 10.25
N ASP A 290 27.51 7.17 9.96
CA ASP A 290 27.45 5.70 9.85
C ASP A 290 26.26 5.04 9.10
N ASP A 291 26.52 4.62 7.85
CA ASP A 291 26.22 3.26 7.33
C ASP A 291 26.54 3.18 5.81
N ASP A 292 27.79 2.84 5.48
CA ASP A 292 28.37 2.81 4.12
C ASP A 292 27.84 1.71 3.17
N GLU A 293 26.81 0.95 3.53
CA GLU A 293 26.36 -0.20 2.71
C GLU A 293 25.24 0.13 1.71
N TYR A 294 24.49 1.23 1.91
CA TYR A 294 23.35 1.60 1.07
C TYR A 294 23.77 2.20 -0.28
N ASN A 295 24.81 3.04 -0.29
CA ASN A 295 25.22 3.82 -1.46
C ASN A 295 25.82 2.97 -2.60
N HIS A 296 26.27 1.74 -2.31
CA HIS A 296 26.92 0.91 -3.34
C HIS A 296 25.93 0.22 -4.29
N ARG A 297 24.64 0.06 -3.92
CA ARG A 297 23.66 -0.68 -4.75
C ARG A 297 23.08 0.16 -5.89
N ILE A 298 22.83 1.45 -5.67
CA ILE A 298 22.24 2.33 -6.69
C ILE A 298 23.22 2.59 -7.86
N ALA A 299 24.53 2.63 -7.58
CA ALA A 299 25.56 2.80 -8.61
C ALA A 299 25.64 1.61 -9.60
N ASN A 300 25.22 0.40 -9.20
CA ASN A 300 25.40 -0.82 -10.00
C ASN A 300 24.20 -1.19 -10.89
N GLN A 301 23.00 -0.61 -10.67
CA GLN A 301 21.87 -0.81 -11.59
C GLN A 301 21.95 0.06 -12.87
N LYS A 302 22.79 1.11 -12.90
CA LYS A 302 23.00 1.97 -14.07
C LYS A 302 23.85 1.31 -15.19
N LYS A 303 24.32 0.06 -15.01
CA LYS A 303 25.27 -0.58 -15.96
C LYS A 303 24.67 -1.61 -16.92
N TYR A 304 23.38 -1.95 -16.81
CA TYR A 304 22.73 -2.81 -17.80
C TYR A 304 21.27 -2.40 -18.04
N SER A 305 21.05 -1.55 -19.04
CA SER A 305 19.89 -1.66 -19.92
C SER A 305 20.26 -1.19 -21.32
N PRO A 306 19.87 -1.94 -22.38
CA PRO A 306 20.21 -1.69 -23.77
C PRO A 306 19.51 -0.46 -24.38
#